data_AF-A0A8H6V9F2-F1
#
_entry.id   AF-A0A8H6V9F2-F1
#
_cell.length_a   1.000
_cell.length_b   1.000
_cell.length_c   1.000
_cell.angle_alpha   90.00
_cell.angle_beta   90.00
_cell.angle_gamma   90.00
#
_symmetry.space_group_name_H-M   'P 1'
#
loop_
_entity.id
_entity.type
_entity.pdbx_description
1 polymer ?
#
loop_
_entity_poly.entity_id
_entity_poly.type
_entity_poly.pdbx_seq_one_letter_code
_entity_poly.pdbx_strand_id
1 'polypeptide(L)'
;MVTIRRAVAGKHQGQPGQQLYILNWQKKAFLSEQMLNERTAALNQLYRAIVTSPEPLPDTLFALNIQDRPMAQSWSYARPADPNATKAGDFLMPHFAFWAWPLKYIGSMDRALTAITEIEANWTFHAKIAQAVWRGTPWFNDVQNHDLRKRLIQVTTGKSWADVQALKWETNGQTAGNGLAIEDFCRYKYIIYTEGVTYSGRLPFHQACRSIILTPPMAWMLHTTHLVRPVFSSTLLQTEPRQGPPHQSDRIKRAWPTDLDAGDANLVMVSPDWSDLEATIAWLENHPTIAQGIADRQRELFYDGGYLSPAAETCYWRALIRGWSKVVESEGGEWTEHKGVRWELFSLGGF
;
A
#
# COMPACT_ATOMS: atom_id res chain seq x y z
N MET A 1 3.75 21.66 4.72
CA MET A 1 4.26 21.53 6.09
C MET A 1 3.13 21.71 7.09
N VAL A 2 3.12 20.90 8.14
CA VAL A 2 2.01 20.69 9.06
C VAL A 2 2.56 20.57 10.49
N THR A 3 1.82 21.02 11.49
CA THR A 3 2.22 20.92 12.91
C THR A 3 1.06 20.50 13.81
N ILE A 4 1.39 19.82 14.90
CA ILE A 4 0.48 19.47 16.00
C ILE A 4 0.87 20.32 17.20
N ARG A 5 -0.13 20.99 17.79
CA ARG A 5 0.04 21.83 18.99
C ARG A 5 -1.07 21.55 20.00
N ARG A 6 -0.76 21.64 21.29
CA ARG A 6 -1.78 21.70 22.35
C ARG A 6 -2.51 23.04 22.32
N ALA A 7 -3.83 23.01 22.50
CA ALA A 7 -4.61 24.21 22.71
C ALA A 7 -4.14 24.93 23.98
N VAL A 8 -4.08 26.26 23.95
CA VAL A 8 -3.88 27.05 25.17
C VAL A 8 -5.12 26.87 26.05
N ALA A 9 -4.95 26.41 27.29
CA ALA A 9 -6.05 26.19 28.21
C ALA A 9 -6.77 27.52 28.49
N GLY A 10 -8.02 27.64 28.02
CA GLY A 10 -8.95 28.65 28.51
C GLY A 10 -9.38 28.31 29.94
N LYS A 11 -9.81 29.31 30.71
CA LYS A 11 -10.20 29.19 32.14
C LYS A 11 -11.35 28.20 32.47
N HIS A 12 -11.86 27.44 31.52
CA HIS A 12 -12.89 26.42 31.75
C HIS A 12 -12.36 25.01 31.47
N GLN A 13 -12.58 24.14 32.45
CA GLN A 13 -11.94 22.86 32.70
C GLN A 13 -12.08 21.84 31.56
N GLY A 14 -10.94 21.24 31.21
CA GLY A 14 -10.74 20.11 30.32
C GLY A 14 -9.25 19.99 29.99
N GLN A 15 -8.73 18.79 29.70
CA GLN A 15 -7.38 18.70 29.13
C GLN A 15 -7.32 19.54 27.85
N PRO A 16 -6.27 20.36 27.62
CA PRO A 16 -6.18 21.15 26.40
C PRO A 16 -6.24 20.25 25.17
N GLY A 17 -7.24 20.48 24.30
CA GLY A 17 -7.43 19.70 23.09
C GLY A 17 -6.22 19.77 22.16
N GLN A 18 -5.90 18.68 21.48
CA GLN A 18 -4.80 18.61 20.52
C GLN A 18 -5.28 19.10 19.15
N GLN A 19 -4.51 19.98 18.52
CA GLN A 19 -4.94 20.70 17.31
C GLN A 19 -3.94 20.50 16.17
N LEU A 20 -4.48 20.26 14.97
CA LEU A 20 -3.72 20.16 13.73
C LEU A 20 -3.72 21.50 12.99
N TYR A 21 -2.53 21.99 12.64
CA TYR A 21 -2.35 23.24 11.91
C TYR A 21 -1.59 23.02 10.60
N ILE A 22 -2.07 23.66 9.54
CA ILE A 22 -1.40 23.70 8.24
C ILE A 22 -0.57 24.98 8.19
N LEU A 23 0.75 24.85 8.07
CA LEU A 23 1.68 25.99 8.06
C LEU A 23 2.00 26.44 6.64
N ASN A 24 2.18 25.49 5.74
CA ASN A 24 2.50 25.75 4.34
C ASN A 24 1.87 24.67 3.46
N TRP A 25 1.32 25.06 2.31
CA TRP A 25 0.62 24.17 1.40
C TRP A 25 0.77 24.63 -0.07
N GLN A 26 0.70 23.65 -0.98
CA GLN A 26 0.55 23.94 -2.41
C GLN A 26 -0.87 24.48 -2.66
N LYS A 27 -0.99 25.61 -3.36
CA LYS A 27 -2.29 26.18 -3.74
C LYS A 27 -3.06 25.20 -4.64
N LYS A 28 -4.39 25.13 -4.49
CA LYS A 28 -5.25 24.21 -5.27
C LYS A 28 -5.02 24.28 -6.78
N ALA A 29 -4.79 25.48 -7.33
CA ALA A 29 -4.55 25.70 -8.75
C ALA A 29 -3.34 24.94 -9.33
N PHE A 30 -2.43 24.45 -8.49
CA PHE A 30 -1.26 23.67 -8.91
C PHE A 30 -1.36 22.17 -8.59
N LEU A 31 -2.52 21.71 -8.09
CA LEU A 31 -2.75 20.32 -7.76
C LEU A 31 -3.80 19.75 -8.70
N SER A 32 -3.57 18.52 -9.19
CA SER A 32 -4.63 17.77 -9.83
C SER A 32 -5.73 17.45 -8.82
N GLU A 33 -6.94 17.17 -9.31
CA GLU A 33 -8.05 16.71 -8.46
C GLU A 33 -7.66 15.47 -7.63
N GLN A 34 -6.92 14.53 -8.25
CA GLN A 34 -6.39 13.37 -7.56
C GLN A 34 -5.49 13.77 -6.38
N MET A 35 -4.50 14.64 -6.61
CA MET A 35 -3.59 15.08 -5.54
C MET A 35 -4.33 15.83 -4.42
N LEU A 36 -5.37 16.61 -4.76
CA LEU A 36 -6.22 17.25 -3.76
C LEU A 36 -6.96 16.23 -2.89
N ASN A 37 -7.50 15.18 -3.51
CA ASN A 37 -8.17 14.09 -2.79
C ASN A 37 -7.19 13.33 -1.89
N GLU A 38 -6.00 13.01 -2.38
CA GLU A 38 -4.94 12.30 -1.63
C GLU A 38 -4.48 13.12 -0.41
N ARG A 39 -4.24 14.43 -0.58
CA ARG A 39 -3.92 15.36 0.52
C ARG A 39 -5.03 15.40 1.56
N THR A 40 -6.26 15.57 1.11
CA THR A 40 -7.41 15.73 1.99
C THR A 40 -7.69 14.44 2.76
N ALA A 41 -7.57 13.29 2.10
CA ALA A 41 -7.65 11.99 2.73
C ALA A 41 -6.60 11.83 3.82
N ALA A 42 -5.30 11.99 3.51
CA ALA A 42 -4.22 11.86 4.50
C ALA A 42 -4.40 12.80 5.71
N LEU A 43 -4.80 14.06 5.49
CA LEU A 43 -5.06 15.02 6.57
C LEU A 43 -6.29 14.65 7.41
N ASN A 44 -7.34 14.08 6.81
CA ASN A 44 -8.48 13.57 7.57
C ASN A 44 -8.11 12.35 8.44
N GLN A 45 -7.32 11.42 7.92
CA GLN A 45 -6.82 10.27 8.69
C GLN A 45 -6.01 10.74 9.90
N LEU A 46 -5.07 11.66 9.66
CA LEU A 46 -4.23 12.25 10.68
C LEU A 46 -5.05 13.02 11.72
N TYR A 47 -5.99 13.85 11.28
CA TYR A 47 -6.90 14.58 12.17
C TYR A 47 -7.70 13.63 13.05
N ARG A 48 -8.30 12.57 12.47
CA ARG A 48 -8.99 11.51 13.22
C ARG A 48 -8.05 10.92 14.27
N ALA A 49 -6.81 10.59 13.91
CA ALA A 49 -5.87 9.98 14.84
C ALA A 49 -5.51 10.89 16.04
N ILE A 50 -5.41 12.21 15.81
CA ILE A 50 -5.12 13.22 16.83
C ILE A 50 -6.30 13.40 17.78
N VAL A 51 -7.49 13.73 17.25
CA VAL A 51 -8.63 14.14 18.09
C VAL A 51 -9.25 12.98 18.86
N THR A 52 -9.05 11.75 18.40
CA THR A 52 -9.51 10.54 19.09
C THR A 52 -8.43 9.90 19.98
N SER A 53 -7.25 10.52 20.09
CA SER A 53 -6.14 9.94 20.85
C SER A 53 -6.49 9.84 22.34
N PRO A 54 -6.40 8.64 22.96
CA PRO A 54 -6.69 8.47 24.39
C PRO A 54 -5.62 9.12 25.28
N GLU A 55 -4.42 9.34 24.72
CA GLU A 55 -3.30 9.98 25.38
C GLU A 55 -2.87 11.23 24.61
N PRO A 56 -2.34 12.26 25.30
CA PRO A 56 -1.72 13.39 24.65
C PRO A 56 -0.56 12.95 23.74
N LEU A 57 -0.62 13.34 22.47
CA LEU A 57 0.49 13.23 21.52
C LEU A 57 1.47 14.40 21.74
N PRO A 58 2.75 14.23 21.39
CA PRO A 58 3.73 15.30 21.46
C PRO A 58 3.45 16.39 20.41
N ASP A 59 3.71 17.64 20.78
CA ASP A 59 3.77 18.74 19.83
C ASP A 59 4.94 18.50 18.87
N THR A 60 4.70 18.66 17.57
CA THR A 60 5.70 18.35 16.54
C THR A 60 5.41 19.08 15.23
N LEU A 61 6.43 19.16 14.37
CA LEU A 61 6.38 19.70 13.02
C LEU A 61 6.78 18.61 12.03
N PHE A 62 6.12 18.52 10.88
CA PHE A 62 6.47 17.57 9.81
C PHE A 62 6.03 18.07 8.43
N ALA A 63 6.61 17.48 7.38
CA ALA A 63 6.15 17.61 6.02
C ALA A 63 5.43 16.32 5.58
N LEU A 64 4.23 16.46 5.01
CA LEU A 64 3.56 15.36 4.30
C LEU A 64 3.88 15.46 2.82
N ASN A 65 4.40 14.38 2.24
CA ASN A 65 4.57 14.22 0.81
C ASN A 65 3.49 13.29 0.26
N ILE A 66 2.57 13.88 -0.51
CA ILE A 66 1.46 13.16 -1.14
C ILE A 66 1.82 12.65 -2.54
N GLN A 67 3.01 12.94 -3.05
CA GLN A 67 3.42 12.44 -4.36
C GLN A 67 3.72 10.95 -4.31
N ASP A 68 3.55 10.28 -5.45
CA ASP A 68 3.86 8.86 -5.60
C ASP A 68 5.34 8.56 -5.24
N ARG A 69 6.26 9.42 -5.68
CA ARG A 69 7.68 9.30 -5.31
C ARG A 69 7.94 9.89 -3.93
N PRO A 70 8.70 9.19 -3.06
CA PRO A 70 9.07 9.74 -1.77
C PRO A 70 10.00 10.95 -1.90
N MET A 71 9.91 11.81 -0.89
CA MET A 71 10.79 12.95 -0.70
C MET A 71 11.49 12.82 0.65
N ALA A 72 12.79 13.12 0.68
CA ALA A 72 13.57 13.08 1.91
C ALA A 72 12.98 14.04 2.97
N GLN A 73 13.17 13.71 4.25
CA GLN A 73 12.71 14.51 5.40
C GLN A 73 11.19 14.78 5.39
N SER A 74 10.41 13.84 4.86
CA SER A 74 8.96 13.93 4.80
C SER A 74 8.31 12.59 5.10
N TRP A 75 7.07 12.63 5.57
CA TRP A 75 6.24 11.44 5.64
C TRP A 75 5.70 11.14 4.23
N SER A 76 6.03 9.97 3.71
CA SER A 76 5.70 9.54 2.34
C SER A 76 4.92 8.22 2.38
N TYR A 77 4.15 7.92 1.32
CA TYR A 77 3.40 6.66 1.27
C TYR A 77 4.29 5.42 1.10
N ALA A 78 5.44 5.58 0.45
CA ALA A 78 6.40 4.53 0.21
C ALA A 78 7.84 4.96 0.49
N ARG A 79 8.73 3.98 0.64
CA ARG A 79 10.19 4.13 0.70
C ARG A 79 10.84 2.96 -0.02
N PRO A 80 12.10 3.06 -0.46
CA PRO A 80 12.81 1.93 -1.06
C PRO A 80 12.83 0.70 -0.13
N ALA A 81 12.64 -0.49 -0.68
CA ALA A 81 12.74 -1.73 0.07
C ALA A 81 14.19 -2.09 0.43
N ASP A 82 15.16 -1.66 -0.40
CA ASP A 82 16.59 -1.79 -0.09
C ASP A 82 16.95 -0.79 1.03
N PRO A 83 17.37 -1.27 2.21
CA PRO A 83 17.75 -0.38 3.31
C PRO A 83 18.89 0.58 2.92
N ASN A 84 19.78 0.19 1.99
CA ASN A 84 20.87 1.07 1.54
C ASN A 84 20.39 2.21 0.62
N ALA A 85 19.19 2.10 0.05
CA ALA A 85 18.59 3.14 -0.77
C ALA A 85 17.64 4.05 0.03
N THR A 86 17.29 3.66 1.26
CA THR A 86 16.43 4.45 2.15
C THR A 86 17.19 5.67 2.67
N LYS A 87 16.61 6.86 2.57
CA LYS A 87 17.23 8.10 3.04
C LYS A 87 16.82 8.40 4.47
N ALA A 88 17.64 9.19 5.17
CA ALA A 88 17.29 9.72 6.49
C ALA A 88 15.99 10.55 6.39
N GLY A 89 15.04 10.25 7.27
CA GLY A 89 13.74 10.93 7.30
C GLY A 89 12.66 10.35 6.37
N ASP A 90 12.89 9.19 5.72
CA ASP A 90 11.87 8.47 4.94
C ASP A 90 10.91 7.70 5.87
N PHE A 91 10.04 8.43 6.58
CA PHE A 91 9.00 7.82 7.40
C PHE A 91 7.79 7.45 6.54
N LEU A 92 7.33 6.21 6.68
CA LEU A 92 6.13 5.75 5.99
C LEU A 92 4.89 6.26 6.72
N MET A 93 3.98 6.89 5.97
CA MET A 93 2.63 7.17 6.44
C MET A 93 1.60 6.19 5.86
N PRO A 94 0.46 5.99 6.53
CA PRO A 94 -0.66 5.25 5.96
C PRO A 94 -1.08 5.79 4.60
N HIS A 95 -1.45 4.88 3.70
CA HIS A 95 -1.88 5.25 2.35
C HIS A 95 -3.24 5.98 2.39
N PHE A 96 -3.44 6.99 1.54
CA PHE A 96 -4.69 7.76 1.51
C PHE A 96 -5.96 6.90 1.34
N ALA A 97 -5.83 5.74 0.69
CA ALA A 97 -6.94 4.82 0.45
C ALA A 97 -7.56 4.23 1.73
N PHE A 98 -6.86 4.27 2.88
CA PHE A 98 -7.45 3.93 4.19
C PHE A 98 -8.56 4.91 4.63
N TRP A 99 -8.61 6.10 4.01
CA TRP A 99 -9.76 6.99 4.09
C TRP A 99 -10.71 6.71 2.94
N ALA A 100 -10.31 7.08 1.72
CA ALA A 100 -11.05 6.80 0.50
C ALA A 100 -10.17 7.02 -0.73
N TRP A 101 -10.51 6.28 -1.79
CA TRP A 101 -10.04 6.53 -3.14
C TRP A 101 -11.27 6.70 -4.05
N PRO A 102 -11.61 7.92 -4.50
CA PRO A 102 -12.88 8.21 -5.17
C PRO A 102 -12.95 7.71 -6.62
N LEU A 103 -12.48 6.48 -6.86
CA LEU A 103 -12.68 5.75 -8.10
C LEU A 103 -13.92 4.84 -7.94
N LYS A 104 -14.74 4.77 -8.99
CA LYS A 104 -15.98 3.98 -9.03
C LYS A 104 -15.78 2.53 -8.55
N TYR A 105 -14.63 1.94 -8.87
CA TYR A 105 -14.26 0.56 -8.58
C TYR A 105 -13.44 0.39 -7.28
N ILE A 106 -13.17 1.45 -6.48
CA ILE A 106 -12.40 1.34 -5.21
C ILE A 106 -13.11 1.97 -4.02
N GLY A 107 -13.51 3.25 -4.08
CA GLY A 107 -14.16 4.01 -2.99
C GLY A 107 -13.46 3.95 -1.62
N SER A 108 -14.24 3.90 -0.53
CA SER A 108 -13.71 3.87 0.84
C SER A 108 -13.24 2.48 1.25
N MET A 109 -12.25 2.42 2.15
CA MET A 109 -11.66 1.18 2.63
C MET A 109 -12.71 0.27 3.27
N ASP A 110 -13.54 0.81 4.15
CA ASP A 110 -14.60 0.09 4.87
C ASP A 110 -15.64 -0.52 3.92
N ARG A 111 -16.03 0.22 2.88
CA ARG A 111 -16.96 -0.29 1.86
C ARG A 111 -16.32 -1.43 1.07
N ALA A 112 -15.07 -1.25 0.62
CA ALA A 112 -14.34 -2.30 -0.09
C ALA A 112 -14.18 -3.57 0.76
N LEU A 113 -13.80 -3.42 2.02
CA LEU A 113 -13.66 -4.54 2.96
C LEU A 113 -14.99 -5.27 3.20
N THR A 114 -16.11 -4.54 3.30
CA THR A 114 -17.44 -5.15 3.41
C THR A 114 -17.77 -5.99 2.18
N ALA A 115 -17.60 -5.44 0.98
CA ALA A 115 -17.87 -6.16 -0.27
C ALA A 115 -16.94 -7.39 -0.46
N ILE A 116 -15.67 -7.27 -0.08
CA ILE A 116 -14.72 -8.39 -0.05
C ILE A 116 -15.21 -9.50 0.89
N THR A 117 -15.71 -9.14 2.07
CA THR A 117 -16.23 -10.09 3.06
C THR A 117 -17.41 -10.89 2.51
N GLU A 118 -18.32 -10.23 1.80
CA GLU A 118 -19.46 -10.88 1.15
C GLU A 118 -19.03 -11.88 0.07
N ILE A 119 -18.00 -11.55 -0.72
CA ILE A 119 -17.44 -12.48 -1.72
C ILE A 119 -16.77 -13.66 -1.01
N GLU A 120 -15.93 -13.41 -0.01
CA GLU A 120 -15.18 -14.45 0.70
C GLU A 120 -16.08 -15.39 1.52
N ALA A 121 -17.24 -14.92 1.97
CA ALA A 121 -18.24 -15.76 2.64
C ALA A 121 -18.93 -16.76 1.69
N ASN A 122 -18.99 -16.44 0.40
CA ASN A 122 -19.74 -17.24 -0.60
C ASN A 122 -18.86 -18.22 -1.39
N TRP A 123 -17.52 -18.08 -1.35
CA TRP A 123 -16.60 -18.86 -2.17
C TRP A 123 -15.52 -19.52 -1.32
N THR A 124 -15.42 -20.84 -1.38
CA THR A 124 -14.23 -21.53 -0.86
C THR A 124 -13.02 -21.24 -1.77
N PHE A 125 -11.80 -21.34 -1.24
CA PHE A 125 -10.59 -21.16 -2.04
C PHE A 125 -10.57 -22.06 -3.30
N HIS A 126 -11.02 -23.30 -3.17
CA HIS A 126 -11.10 -24.26 -4.26
C HIS A 126 -12.13 -23.90 -5.34
N ALA A 127 -13.20 -23.20 -4.98
CA ALA A 127 -14.24 -22.78 -5.91
C ALA A 127 -13.88 -21.51 -6.70
N LYS A 128 -12.84 -20.76 -6.29
CA LYS A 128 -12.39 -19.55 -6.99
C LYS A 128 -11.88 -19.85 -8.40
N ILE A 129 -11.92 -18.83 -9.26
CA ILE A 129 -11.44 -18.90 -10.65
C ILE A 129 -9.94 -19.23 -10.63
N ALA A 130 -9.55 -20.36 -11.22
CA ALA A 130 -8.17 -20.84 -11.30
C ALA A 130 -7.34 -20.10 -12.38
N GLN A 131 -7.41 -18.77 -12.38
CA GLN A 131 -6.63 -17.91 -13.25
C GLN A 131 -5.90 -16.84 -12.42
N ALA A 132 -4.75 -16.41 -12.91
CA ALA A 132 -4.04 -15.25 -12.38
C ALA A 132 -4.56 -13.97 -13.01
N VAL A 133 -5.17 -13.12 -12.17
CA VAL A 133 -5.82 -11.89 -12.62
C VAL A 133 -4.92 -10.68 -12.49
N TRP A 134 -4.97 -9.81 -13.50
CA TRP A 134 -4.39 -8.47 -13.45
C TRP A 134 -5.15 -7.48 -14.34
N ARG A 135 -5.31 -6.27 -13.83
CA ARG A 135 -5.71 -5.09 -14.61
C ARG A 135 -4.76 -3.94 -14.30
N GLY A 136 -4.20 -3.27 -15.29
CA GLY A 136 -3.39 -2.08 -15.04
C GLY A 136 -2.92 -1.35 -16.28
N THR A 137 -2.28 -0.20 -16.05
CA THR A 137 -1.67 0.63 -17.09
C THR A 137 -0.28 0.11 -17.46
N PRO A 138 -0.02 -0.33 -18.71
CA PRO A 138 1.24 -0.99 -19.10
C PRO A 138 2.50 -0.10 -19.02
N TRP A 139 2.35 1.21 -19.14
CA TRP A 139 3.48 2.16 -19.17
C TRP A 139 3.84 2.75 -17.81
N PHE A 140 3.12 2.42 -16.74
CA PHE A 140 3.52 2.79 -15.38
C PHE A 140 4.50 1.76 -14.83
N ASN A 141 5.77 2.11 -14.82
CA ASN A 141 6.84 1.22 -14.38
C ASN A 141 7.85 2.01 -13.55
N ASP A 142 8.49 1.31 -12.62
CA ASP A 142 9.54 1.87 -11.78
C ASP A 142 10.78 2.20 -12.62
N VAL A 143 11.57 3.16 -12.15
CA VAL A 143 12.83 3.56 -12.81
C VAL A 143 13.89 2.47 -12.86
N GLN A 144 13.77 1.42 -12.04
CA GLN A 144 14.67 0.28 -12.00
C GLN A 144 14.13 -0.92 -12.78
N ASN A 145 12.85 -0.90 -13.17
CA ASN A 145 12.23 -1.98 -13.93
C ASN A 145 11.24 -1.42 -14.97
N HIS A 146 11.77 -0.84 -16.04
CA HIS A 146 11.01 -0.08 -17.04
C HIS A 146 9.97 -0.87 -17.83
N ASP A 147 10.04 -2.21 -17.84
CA ASP A 147 9.16 -3.06 -18.67
C ASP A 147 8.39 -4.10 -17.84
N LEU A 148 8.32 -3.95 -16.52
CA LEU A 148 7.67 -4.90 -15.62
C LEU A 148 6.29 -5.32 -16.11
N ARG A 149 5.41 -4.36 -16.39
CA ARG A 149 4.02 -4.62 -16.77
C ARG A 149 3.87 -5.05 -18.23
N LYS A 150 4.76 -4.58 -19.11
CA LYS A 150 4.76 -5.00 -20.53
C LYS A 150 5.16 -6.46 -20.65
N ARG A 151 6.21 -6.89 -19.94
CA ARG A 151 6.63 -8.30 -19.89
C ARG A 151 5.55 -9.20 -19.32
N LEU A 152 4.88 -8.78 -18.25
CA LEU A 152 3.73 -9.50 -17.70
C LEU A 152 2.67 -9.79 -18.77
N ILE A 153 2.26 -8.76 -19.53
CA ILE A 153 1.29 -8.92 -20.62
C ILE A 153 1.83 -9.86 -21.71
N GLN A 154 3.11 -9.74 -22.08
CA GLN A 154 3.72 -10.60 -23.10
C GLN A 154 3.69 -12.09 -22.70
N VAL A 155 4.11 -12.44 -21.47
CA VAL A 155 4.18 -13.86 -21.05
C VAL A 155 2.81 -14.48 -20.77
N THR A 156 1.78 -13.66 -20.58
CA THR A 156 0.41 -14.10 -20.25
C THR A 156 -0.54 -14.12 -21.44
N THR A 157 -0.16 -13.50 -22.57
CA THR A 157 -1.04 -13.40 -23.75
C THR A 157 -1.35 -14.79 -24.32
N GLY A 158 -2.65 -15.10 -24.47
CA GLY A 158 -3.13 -16.38 -25.01
C GLY A 158 -3.03 -17.56 -24.04
N LYS A 159 -2.66 -17.32 -22.78
CA LYS A 159 -2.55 -18.37 -21.75
C LYS A 159 -3.89 -18.57 -21.05
N SER A 160 -4.37 -19.81 -20.99
CA SER A 160 -5.65 -20.15 -20.34
C SER A 160 -5.65 -19.95 -18.83
N TRP A 161 -4.48 -19.97 -18.19
CA TRP A 161 -4.30 -19.72 -16.76
C TRP A 161 -4.23 -18.23 -16.40
N ALA A 162 -4.27 -17.31 -17.37
CA ALA A 162 -4.12 -15.87 -17.14
C ALA A 162 -5.35 -15.06 -17.55
N ASP A 163 -5.86 -14.24 -16.63
CA ASP A 163 -6.77 -13.14 -16.96
C ASP A 163 -6.06 -11.81 -16.74
N VAL A 164 -5.12 -11.51 -17.63
CA VAL A 164 -4.24 -10.34 -17.56
C VAL A 164 -4.58 -9.39 -18.70
N GLN A 165 -4.99 -8.18 -18.38
CA GLN A 165 -5.40 -7.20 -19.38
C GLN A 165 -4.89 -5.80 -19.07
N ALA A 166 -4.38 -5.12 -20.10
CA ALA A 166 -4.18 -3.67 -20.05
C ALA A 166 -5.52 -2.96 -19.86
N LEU A 167 -5.55 -1.93 -19.01
CA LEU A 167 -6.75 -1.11 -18.83
C LEU A 167 -7.06 -0.33 -20.11
N LYS A 168 -8.30 -0.49 -20.60
CA LYS A 168 -8.88 0.28 -21.70
C LYS A 168 -9.50 1.56 -21.14
N TRP A 169 -8.64 2.54 -20.89
CA TRP A 169 -9.03 3.84 -20.35
C TRP A 169 -10.04 4.54 -21.27
N GLU A 170 -11.19 4.91 -20.72
CA GLU A 170 -12.21 5.73 -21.39
C GLU A 170 -11.99 7.21 -21.06
N THR A 171 -11.53 7.47 -19.85
CA THR A 171 -11.10 8.77 -19.33
C THR A 171 -9.68 8.65 -18.80
N ASN A 172 -8.95 9.77 -18.72
CA ASN A 172 -7.59 9.79 -18.21
C ASN A 172 -7.55 9.41 -16.71
N GLY A 173 -7.38 8.12 -16.43
CA GLY A 173 -7.11 7.59 -15.09
C GLY A 173 -8.32 7.38 -14.17
N GLN A 174 -9.55 7.65 -14.62
CA GLN A 174 -10.75 7.52 -13.77
C GLN A 174 -11.60 6.29 -14.10
N THR A 175 -11.88 6.04 -15.38
CA THR A 175 -12.73 4.93 -15.83
C THR A 175 -12.08 4.13 -16.95
N ALA A 176 -12.24 2.81 -16.89
CA ALA A 176 -11.78 1.88 -17.92
C ALA A 176 -12.84 0.81 -18.15
N GLY A 177 -13.18 0.54 -19.40
CA GLY A 177 -14.28 -0.36 -19.76
C GLY A 177 -14.05 -1.83 -19.40
N ASN A 178 -12.81 -2.23 -19.14
CA ASN A 178 -12.43 -3.57 -18.64
C ASN A 178 -11.83 -3.56 -17.23
N GLY A 179 -11.98 -2.45 -16.49
CA GLY A 179 -11.62 -2.38 -15.09
C GLY A 179 -12.50 -3.31 -14.24
N LEU A 180 -11.89 -3.97 -13.26
CA LEU A 180 -12.62 -4.76 -12.26
C LEU A 180 -12.83 -3.93 -11.00
N ALA A 181 -13.97 -4.13 -10.32
CA ALA A 181 -14.14 -3.67 -8.96
C ALA A 181 -13.06 -4.30 -8.06
N ILE A 182 -12.60 -3.58 -7.04
CA ILE A 182 -11.47 -4.04 -6.23
C ILE A 182 -11.79 -5.36 -5.51
N GLU A 183 -13.04 -5.56 -5.11
CA GLU A 183 -13.54 -6.78 -4.51
C GLU A 183 -13.64 -7.96 -5.48
N ASP A 184 -13.85 -7.72 -6.78
CA ASP A 184 -13.99 -8.78 -7.77
C ASP A 184 -12.68 -9.55 -8.02
N PHE A 185 -11.52 -8.95 -7.68
CA PHE A 185 -10.25 -9.66 -7.65
C PHE A 185 -10.28 -10.86 -6.69
N CYS A 186 -11.08 -10.80 -5.62
CA CYS A 186 -11.21 -11.88 -4.66
C CYS A 186 -11.94 -13.12 -5.22
N ARG A 187 -12.52 -13.05 -6.42
CA ARG A 187 -13.10 -14.23 -7.10
C ARG A 187 -12.04 -15.15 -7.70
N TYR A 188 -10.80 -14.70 -7.82
CA TYR A 188 -9.69 -15.43 -8.42
C TYR A 188 -8.80 -16.06 -7.36
N LYS A 189 -8.24 -17.23 -7.66
CA LYS A 189 -7.24 -17.88 -6.78
C LYS A 189 -5.96 -17.07 -6.68
N TYR A 190 -5.53 -16.46 -7.79
CA TYR A 190 -4.25 -15.76 -7.89
C TYR A 190 -4.44 -14.31 -8.30
N ILE A 191 -3.89 -13.39 -7.53
CA ILE A 191 -3.89 -11.95 -7.82
C ILE A 191 -2.46 -11.54 -8.13
N ILE A 192 -2.22 -11.02 -9.33
CA ILE A 192 -0.90 -10.50 -9.67
C ILE A 192 -0.77 -9.07 -9.12
N TYR A 193 0.23 -8.85 -8.28
CA TYR A 193 0.60 -7.51 -7.83
C TYR A 193 1.78 -7.00 -8.65
N THR A 194 1.62 -5.79 -9.20
CA THR A 194 2.71 -5.06 -9.84
C THR A 194 2.83 -3.66 -9.28
N GLU A 195 4.07 -3.26 -9.05
CA GLU A 195 4.45 -1.89 -8.80
C GLU A 195 4.15 -0.99 -10.02
N GLY A 196 3.97 0.30 -9.75
CA GLY A 196 3.67 1.33 -10.74
C GLY A 196 4.90 2.18 -11.00
N VAL A 197 4.76 3.50 -10.87
CA VAL A 197 5.91 4.41 -10.83
C VAL A 197 6.73 4.19 -9.56
N THR A 198 6.07 3.88 -8.44
CA THR A 198 6.69 3.37 -7.22
C THR A 198 5.94 2.12 -6.73
N TYR A 199 4.99 2.28 -5.82
CA TYR A 199 4.14 1.21 -5.31
C TYR A 199 2.82 1.13 -6.10
N SER A 200 1.95 0.18 -5.74
CA SER A 200 0.52 0.27 -6.08
C SER A 200 -0.33 0.26 -4.83
N GLY A 201 -1.16 1.31 -4.65
CA GLY A 201 -2.08 1.46 -3.53
C GLY A 201 -3.21 0.42 -3.47
N ARG A 202 -3.27 -0.51 -4.44
CA ARG A 202 -4.20 -1.65 -4.42
C ARG A 202 -3.75 -2.80 -3.51
N LEU A 203 -2.47 -2.84 -3.12
CA LEU A 203 -1.93 -3.93 -2.31
C LEU A 203 -2.76 -4.25 -1.05
N PRO A 204 -3.15 -3.25 -0.23
CA PRO A 204 -3.92 -3.53 0.99
C PRO A 204 -5.28 -4.19 0.72
N PHE A 205 -5.92 -3.86 -0.41
CA PHE A 205 -7.19 -4.47 -0.78
C PHE A 205 -7.00 -5.90 -1.29
N HIS A 206 -5.97 -6.15 -2.10
CA HIS A 206 -5.64 -7.51 -2.53
C HIS A 206 -5.29 -8.41 -1.34
N GLN A 207 -4.62 -7.87 -0.32
CA GLN A 207 -4.28 -8.58 0.91
C GLN A 207 -5.50 -8.93 1.77
N ALA A 208 -6.67 -8.32 1.53
CA ALA A 208 -7.92 -8.69 2.18
C ALA A 208 -8.59 -9.92 1.56
N CYS A 209 -8.25 -10.26 0.31
CA CYS A 209 -8.77 -11.45 -0.34
C CYS A 209 -8.11 -12.72 0.22
N ARG A 210 -8.88 -13.81 0.30
CA ARG A 210 -8.40 -15.18 0.48
C ARG A 210 -7.88 -15.71 -0.86
N SER A 211 -6.88 -15.02 -1.41
CA SER A 211 -6.26 -15.28 -2.70
C SER A 211 -4.75 -15.18 -2.55
N ILE A 212 -3.99 -15.91 -3.38
CA ILE A 212 -2.53 -15.85 -3.37
C ILE A 212 -2.09 -14.63 -4.16
N ILE A 213 -1.31 -13.75 -3.55
CA ILE A 213 -0.63 -12.68 -4.28
C ILE A 213 0.64 -13.25 -4.93
N LEU A 214 0.75 -13.07 -6.25
CA LEU A 214 1.93 -13.38 -7.04
C LEU A 214 2.60 -12.06 -7.43
N THR A 215 3.88 -11.88 -7.13
CA THR A 215 4.57 -10.63 -7.45
C THR A 215 6.07 -10.78 -7.55
N PRO A 216 6.78 -10.00 -8.37
CA PRO A 216 8.22 -9.83 -8.25
C PRO A 216 8.59 -9.31 -6.86
N PRO A 217 9.85 -9.47 -6.43
CA PRO A 217 10.34 -8.81 -5.23
C PRO A 217 10.06 -7.31 -5.28
N MET A 218 9.29 -6.81 -4.31
CA MET A 218 8.83 -5.42 -4.29
C MET A 218 10.03 -4.48 -4.08
N ALA A 219 10.16 -3.45 -4.92
CA ALA A 219 11.20 -2.44 -4.80
C ALA A 219 10.83 -1.35 -3.78
N TRP A 220 9.55 -1.25 -3.39
CA TRP A 220 9.00 -0.24 -2.51
C TRP A 220 8.22 -0.85 -1.34
N MET A 221 8.43 -0.28 -0.16
CA MET A 221 7.74 -0.65 1.08
C MET A 221 6.65 0.36 1.38
N LEU A 222 5.44 -0.12 1.68
CA LEU A 222 4.37 0.63 2.35
C LEU A 222 4.44 0.40 3.86
N HIS A 223 3.68 1.18 4.63
CA HIS A 223 3.61 1.06 6.09
C HIS A 223 3.26 -0.35 6.61
N THR A 224 2.57 -1.18 5.83
CA THR A 224 2.24 -2.58 6.19
C THR A 224 3.12 -3.62 5.49
N THR A 225 3.96 -3.26 4.53
CA THR A 225 4.72 -4.22 3.71
C THR A 225 5.75 -5.02 4.53
N HIS A 226 6.20 -4.49 5.66
CA HIS A 226 7.08 -5.20 6.60
C HIS A 226 6.46 -6.48 7.20
N LEU A 227 5.14 -6.68 7.06
CA LEU A 227 4.40 -7.88 7.49
C LEU A 227 4.32 -8.96 6.40
N VAL A 228 4.81 -8.67 5.19
CA VAL A 228 4.88 -9.65 4.10
C VAL A 228 5.94 -10.70 4.45
N ARG A 229 5.57 -11.95 4.28
CA ARG A 229 6.34 -13.16 4.59
C ARG A 229 6.42 -13.99 3.31
N PRO A 230 7.37 -13.69 2.41
CA PRO A 230 7.37 -14.31 1.08
C PRO A 230 8.01 -15.70 1.09
N VAL A 231 7.49 -16.57 0.22
CA VAL A 231 8.24 -17.70 -0.36
C VAL A 231 8.61 -17.33 -1.78
N PHE A 232 9.85 -17.58 -2.20
CA PHE A 232 10.24 -17.37 -3.59
C PHE A 232 9.81 -18.56 -4.45
N SER A 233 9.37 -18.29 -5.68
CA SER A 233 9.04 -19.29 -6.70
C SER A 233 10.18 -20.30 -6.88
N SER A 234 11.43 -19.86 -6.80
CA SER A 234 12.59 -20.75 -6.86
C SER A 234 12.62 -21.81 -5.77
N THR A 235 12.01 -21.52 -4.61
CA THR A 235 11.86 -22.47 -3.50
C THR A 235 10.68 -23.40 -3.70
N LEU A 236 9.59 -22.92 -4.29
CA LEU A 236 8.48 -23.79 -4.70
C LEU A 236 8.90 -24.76 -5.81
N LEU A 237 9.70 -24.28 -6.78
CA LEU A 237 10.03 -24.98 -8.02
C LEU A 237 11.33 -25.80 -7.95
N GLN A 238 11.83 -26.19 -6.78
CA GLN A 238 13.11 -26.91 -6.59
C GLN A 238 13.20 -28.33 -7.23
N THR A 239 12.54 -28.59 -8.36
CA THR A 239 12.56 -29.86 -9.10
C THR A 239 12.98 -29.72 -10.58
N GLU A 240 14.07 -29.01 -10.90
CA GLU A 240 14.88 -29.29 -12.10
C GLU A 240 16.35 -28.80 -11.90
N PRO A 241 17.38 -29.66 -12.01
CA PRO A 241 18.79 -29.29 -11.79
C PRO A 241 19.38 -28.33 -12.85
N ARG A 242 18.58 -27.86 -13.82
CA ARG A 242 19.09 -27.14 -14.99
C ARG A 242 19.16 -25.63 -14.84
N GLN A 243 18.47 -25.06 -13.86
CA GLN A 243 18.51 -23.62 -13.59
C GLN A 243 18.49 -23.47 -12.07
N GLY A 244 19.63 -23.12 -11.47
CA GLY A 244 19.64 -22.67 -10.08
C GLY A 244 18.65 -21.48 -9.90
N PRO A 245 18.29 -21.13 -8.66
CA PRO A 245 17.42 -19.98 -8.41
C PRO A 245 17.88 -18.78 -9.25
N PRO A 246 16.98 -18.06 -9.97
CA PRO A 246 17.37 -16.91 -10.77
C PRO A 246 18.21 -15.99 -9.89
N HIS A 247 19.39 -15.58 -10.38
CA HIS A 247 20.36 -14.84 -9.58
C HIS A 247 19.70 -13.57 -9.02
N GLN A 248 19.28 -13.61 -7.76
CA GLN A 248 18.71 -12.44 -7.11
C GLN A 248 19.80 -11.39 -7.03
N SER A 249 19.51 -10.18 -7.54
CA SER A 249 20.43 -9.06 -7.37
C SER A 249 20.71 -8.83 -5.88
N ASP A 250 21.90 -8.34 -5.53
CA ASP A 250 22.25 -8.05 -4.12
C ASP A 250 21.25 -7.10 -3.45
N ARG A 251 20.65 -6.24 -4.26
CA ARG A 251 19.57 -5.36 -3.83
C ARG A 251 18.32 -6.13 -3.37
N ILE A 252 17.89 -7.14 -4.12
CA ILE A 252 16.75 -7.99 -3.73
C ILE A 252 17.09 -8.74 -2.44
N LYS A 253 18.30 -9.30 -2.34
CA LYS A 253 18.74 -10.02 -1.13
C LYS A 253 18.74 -9.13 0.12
N ARG A 254 19.12 -7.86 -0.01
CA ARG A 254 19.05 -6.89 1.10
C ARG A 254 17.62 -6.49 1.45
N ALA A 255 16.77 -6.31 0.44
CA ALA A 255 15.38 -5.91 0.63
C ALA A 255 14.52 -7.05 1.23
N TRP A 256 14.77 -8.27 0.79
CA TRP A 256 14.01 -9.48 1.10
C TRP A 256 14.98 -10.61 1.47
N PRO A 257 15.61 -10.56 2.66
CA PRO A 257 16.63 -11.52 3.08
C PRO A 257 16.06 -12.88 3.48
N THR A 258 14.73 -13.00 3.58
CA THR A 258 14.05 -14.20 4.05
C THR A 258 13.29 -14.84 2.89
N ASP A 259 13.67 -16.07 2.57
CA ASP A 259 12.89 -16.99 1.75
C ASP A 259 12.30 -18.03 2.68
N LEU A 260 10.99 -17.97 2.90
CA LEU A 260 10.30 -18.88 3.81
C LEU A 260 9.89 -20.15 3.10
N ASP A 261 9.68 -21.22 3.86
CA ASP A 261 8.96 -22.38 3.36
C ASP A 261 7.51 -22.02 3.02
N ALA A 262 6.94 -22.71 2.03
CA ALA A 262 5.57 -22.48 1.59
C ALA A 262 4.54 -22.62 2.72
N GLY A 263 4.84 -23.43 3.74
CA GLY A 263 4.01 -23.59 4.94
C GLY A 263 3.82 -22.31 5.74
N ASP A 264 4.81 -21.41 5.75
CA ASP A 264 4.83 -20.19 6.58
C ASP A 264 4.56 -18.90 5.79
N ALA A 265 4.64 -18.97 4.47
CA ALA A 265 4.60 -17.79 3.60
C ALA A 265 3.19 -17.28 3.28
N ASN A 266 2.95 -15.98 3.40
CA ASN A 266 1.66 -15.35 3.08
C ASN A 266 1.57 -14.74 1.67
N LEU A 267 2.61 -14.91 0.84
CA LEU A 267 2.69 -14.39 -0.52
C LEU A 267 3.78 -15.15 -1.28
N VAL A 268 3.67 -15.21 -2.62
CA VAL A 268 4.70 -15.82 -3.48
C VAL A 268 5.44 -14.75 -4.28
N MET A 269 6.77 -14.73 -4.17
CA MET A 269 7.63 -13.89 -4.98
C MET A 269 8.11 -14.62 -6.23
N VAL A 270 7.71 -14.16 -7.41
CA VAL A 270 8.10 -14.72 -8.73
C VAL A 270 9.29 -13.97 -9.33
N SER A 271 9.85 -14.47 -10.42
CA SER A 271 11.00 -13.84 -11.09
C SER A 271 10.68 -12.41 -11.56
N PRO A 272 11.64 -11.46 -11.49
CA PRO A 272 11.43 -10.06 -11.91
C PRO A 272 11.04 -9.86 -13.39
N ASP A 273 11.26 -10.86 -14.23
CA ASP A 273 10.91 -10.90 -15.65
C ASP A 273 9.68 -11.78 -15.95
N TRP A 274 9.06 -12.38 -14.93
CA TRP A 274 7.91 -13.28 -15.00
C TRP A 274 8.16 -14.64 -15.67
N SER A 275 9.42 -15.01 -15.92
CA SER A 275 9.79 -16.24 -16.63
C SER A 275 9.30 -17.53 -15.98
N ASP A 276 9.12 -17.53 -14.66
CA ASP A 276 8.68 -18.67 -13.84
C ASP A 276 7.20 -18.60 -13.42
N LEU A 277 6.44 -17.61 -13.90
CA LEU A 277 5.05 -17.40 -13.46
C LEU A 277 4.14 -18.58 -13.81
N GLU A 278 4.24 -19.10 -15.04
CA GLU A 278 3.45 -20.25 -15.50
C GLU A 278 3.75 -21.51 -14.68
N ALA A 279 5.04 -21.80 -14.46
CA ALA A 279 5.48 -22.94 -13.65
C ALA A 279 5.03 -22.80 -12.19
N THR A 280 5.10 -21.59 -11.63
CA THR A 280 4.65 -21.30 -10.26
C THR A 280 3.16 -21.56 -10.10
N ILE A 281 2.32 -21.10 -11.04
CA ILE A 281 0.88 -21.34 -11.01
C ILE A 281 0.57 -22.83 -11.14
N ALA A 282 1.24 -23.54 -12.06
CA ALA A 282 1.08 -24.98 -12.21
C ALA A 282 1.45 -25.75 -10.92
N TRP A 283 2.52 -25.33 -10.24
CA TRP A 283 2.92 -25.91 -8.96
C TRP A 283 1.84 -25.68 -7.89
N LEU A 284 1.30 -24.47 -7.78
CA LEU A 284 0.27 -24.14 -6.80
C LEU A 284 -1.04 -24.91 -7.04
N GLU A 285 -1.45 -25.10 -8.31
CA GLU A 285 -2.60 -25.95 -8.65
C GLU A 285 -2.36 -27.43 -8.31
N ASN A 286 -1.13 -27.93 -8.41
CA ASN A 286 -0.76 -29.29 -8.02
C ASN A 286 -0.56 -29.47 -6.50
N HIS A 287 -0.54 -28.38 -5.72
CA HIS A 287 -0.38 -28.39 -4.27
C HIS A 287 -1.50 -27.59 -3.58
N PRO A 288 -2.78 -27.98 -3.75
CA PRO A 288 -3.93 -27.16 -3.37
C PRO A 288 -3.99 -26.85 -1.87
N THR A 289 -3.58 -27.78 -0.99
CA THR A 289 -3.52 -27.55 0.45
C THR A 289 -2.51 -26.46 0.82
N ILE A 290 -1.34 -26.47 0.18
CA ILE A 290 -0.30 -25.45 0.41
C ILE A 290 -0.76 -24.11 -0.14
N ALA A 291 -1.30 -24.10 -1.37
CA ALA A 291 -1.84 -22.91 -2.02
C ALA A 291 -2.93 -22.25 -1.16
N GLN A 292 -3.89 -23.04 -0.66
CA GLN A 292 -4.91 -22.52 0.26
C GLN A 292 -4.27 -21.96 1.53
N GLY A 293 -3.31 -22.65 2.14
CA GLY A 293 -2.59 -22.17 3.31
C GLY A 293 -1.95 -20.79 3.08
N ILE A 294 -1.31 -20.58 1.92
CA ILE A 294 -0.74 -19.29 1.51
C ILE A 294 -1.79 -18.18 1.53
N ALA A 295 -2.92 -18.40 0.88
CA ALA A 295 -4.03 -17.46 0.83
C ALA A 295 -4.65 -17.20 2.22
N ASP A 296 -4.81 -18.25 3.03
CA ASP A 296 -5.41 -18.19 4.36
C ASP A 296 -4.58 -17.29 5.27
N ARG A 297 -3.26 -17.52 5.42
CA ARG A 297 -2.46 -16.67 6.33
C ARG A 297 -2.27 -15.25 5.83
N GLN A 298 -2.45 -14.97 4.53
CA GLN A 298 -2.49 -13.59 4.05
C GLN A 298 -3.71 -12.86 4.60
N ARG A 299 -4.89 -13.45 4.38
CA ARG A 299 -6.15 -12.87 4.84
C ARG A 299 -6.21 -12.83 6.37
N GLU A 300 -5.80 -13.90 7.05
CA GLU A 300 -5.75 -13.96 8.51
C GLU A 300 -4.87 -12.86 9.08
N LEU A 301 -3.70 -12.61 8.49
CA LEU A 301 -2.81 -11.57 8.98
C LEU A 301 -3.40 -10.18 8.71
N PHE A 302 -3.70 -9.84 7.46
CA PHE A 302 -4.03 -8.46 7.09
C PHE A 302 -5.47 -8.08 7.43
N TYR A 303 -6.44 -8.93 7.08
CA TYR A 303 -7.86 -8.66 7.29
C TYR A 303 -8.33 -9.09 8.68
N ASP A 304 -8.23 -10.38 9.03
CA ASP A 304 -8.77 -10.88 10.30
C ASP A 304 -7.96 -10.37 11.50
N GLY A 305 -6.64 -10.22 11.34
CA GLY A 305 -5.74 -9.58 12.31
C GLY A 305 -5.93 -8.06 12.42
N GLY A 306 -6.78 -7.46 11.59
CA GLY A 306 -7.22 -6.07 11.73
C GLY A 306 -6.25 -5.00 11.24
N TYR A 307 -5.14 -5.36 10.56
CA TYR A 307 -4.18 -4.38 10.02
C TYR A 307 -4.78 -3.46 8.96
N LEU A 308 -5.87 -3.88 8.32
CA LEU A 308 -6.62 -3.08 7.35
C LEU A 308 -7.72 -2.21 7.97
N SER A 309 -7.87 -2.24 9.30
CA SER A 309 -8.94 -1.52 10.00
C SER A 309 -8.63 -0.02 10.19
N PRO A 310 -9.66 0.83 10.35
CA PRO A 310 -9.48 2.22 10.76
C PRO A 310 -8.74 2.36 12.11
N ALA A 311 -8.89 1.37 13.01
CA ALA A 311 -8.22 1.37 14.30
C ALA A 311 -6.70 1.15 14.16
N ALA A 312 -6.28 0.20 13.32
CA ALA A 312 -4.86 -0.05 13.04
C ALA A 312 -4.21 1.16 12.35
N GLU A 313 -4.88 1.75 11.35
CA GLU A 313 -4.42 2.97 10.69
C GLU A 313 -4.28 4.14 11.67
N THR A 314 -5.28 4.36 12.52
CA THR A 314 -5.23 5.39 13.57
C THR A 314 -4.10 5.12 14.57
N CYS A 315 -3.88 3.87 14.96
CA CYS A 315 -2.78 3.47 15.85
C CYS A 315 -1.42 3.78 15.20
N TYR A 316 -1.26 3.43 13.92
CA TYR A 316 -0.04 3.69 13.17
C TYR A 316 0.24 5.19 13.07
N TRP A 317 -0.77 6.02 12.75
CA TRP A 317 -0.61 7.49 12.73
C TRP A 317 -0.09 8.04 14.06
N ARG A 318 -0.63 7.55 15.19
CA ARG A 318 -0.18 7.98 16.53
C ARG A 318 1.24 7.49 16.84
N ALA A 319 1.60 6.29 16.40
CA ALA A 319 2.95 5.76 16.55
C ALA A 319 3.97 6.55 15.70
N LEU A 320 3.58 6.91 14.47
CA LEU A 320 4.35 7.77 13.57
C LEU A 320 4.62 9.13 14.20
N ILE A 321 3.60 9.81 14.73
CA ILE A 321 3.77 11.10 15.42
C ILE A 321 4.77 10.99 16.57
N ARG A 322 4.60 9.98 17.44
CA ARG A 322 5.51 9.77 18.58
C ARG A 322 6.93 9.44 18.14
N GLY A 323 7.11 8.55 17.16
CA GLY A 323 8.41 8.16 16.64
C GLY A 323 9.14 9.33 15.98
N TRP A 324 8.43 10.08 15.15
CA TRP A 324 8.96 11.27 14.47
C TRP A 324 9.38 12.37 15.46
N SER A 325 8.54 12.64 16.48
CA SER A 325 8.83 13.70 17.47
C SER A 325 10.14 13.49 18.24
N LYS A 326 10.67 12.26 18.27
CA LYS A 326 11.94 11.93 18.93
C LYS A 326 13.18 12.24 18.09
N VAL A 327 13.01 12.44 16.78
CA VAL A 327 14.12 12.55 15.82
C VAL A 327 14.07 13.83 15.00
N VAL A 328 12.94 14.54 14.99
CA VAL A 328 12.83 15.80 14.26
C VAL A 328 13.63 16.89 14.96
N GLU A 329 14.50 17.54 14.22
CA GLU A 329 15.20 18.74 14.62
C GLU A 329 14.68 19.89 13.77
N SER A 330 14.14 20.93 14.42
CA SER A 330 13.72 22.15 13.73
C SER A 330 14.82 23.20 13.88
N GLU A 331 15.37 23.67 12.77
CA GLU A 331 16.25 24.84 12.77
C GLU A 331 15.40 26.11 12.98
N GLY A 332 15.76 26.92 13.98
CA GLY A 332 15.17 28.23 14.24
C GLY A 332 13.87 28.23 15.08
N GLY A 333 13.66 29.31 15.85
CA GLY A 333 12.43 29.56 16.63
C GLY A 333 11.22 30.00 15.79
N GLU A 334 11.40 30.24 14.48
CA GLU A 334 10.40 30.80 13.56
C GLU A 334 9.10 29.97 13.48
N TRP A 335 9.15 28.67 13.77
CA TRP A 335 7.97 27.81 13.78
C TRP A 335 7.01 28.10 14.93
N THR A 336 7.50 28.68 16.03
CA THR A 336 6.63 29.14 17.13
C THR A 336 5.85 30.42 16.75
N GLU A 337 6.37 31.22 15.82
CA GLU A 337 5.78 32.48 15.39
C GLU A 337 4.71 32.30 14.30
N HIS A 338 4.86 31.28 13.43
CA HIS A 338 3.85 30.94 12.44
C HIS A 338 2.61 30.31 13.09
N LYS A 339 1.49 31.05 13.11
CA LYS A 339 0.21 30.56 13.66
C LYS A 339 -0.41 29.43 12.85
N GLY A 340 -0.20 29.40 11.54
CA GLY A 340 -0.84 28.44 10.63
C GLY A 340 -2.36 28.57 10.58
N VAL A 341 -3.01 27.68 9.81
CA VAL A 341 -4.47 27.57 9.72
C VAL A 341 -4.90 26.26 10.37
N ARG A 342 -5.85 26.30 11.29
CA ARG A 342 -6.45 25.09 11.88
C ARG A 342 -7.07 24.21 10.80
N TRP A 343 -6.91 22.89 10.92
CA TRP A 343 -7.44 21.94 9.96
C TRP A 343 -8.93 22.13 9.69
N GLU A 344 -9.74 22.40 10.72
CA GLU A 344 -11.19 22.57 10.59
C GLU A 344 -11.57 23.76 9.68
N LEU A 345 -10.77 24.84 9.68
CA LEU A 345 -10.95 25.96 8.76
C LEU A 345 -10.35 25.66 7.39
N PHE A 346 -9.18 25.03 7.37
CA PHE A 346 -8.48 24.68 6.14
C PHE A 346 -9.30 23.72 5.27
N SER A 347 -9.97 22.74 5.88
CA SER A 347 -10.77 21.72 5.20
C SER A 347 -12.03 22.28 4.53
N LEU A 348 -12.53 23.42 4.99
CA LEU A 348 -13.70 24.10 4.43
C LEU A 348 -13.33 25.20 3.43
N GLY A 349 -12.11 25.74 3.52
CA GLY A 349 -11.67 26.86 2.71
C GLY A 349 -11.20 26.52 1.29
N GLY A 350 -11.07 27.55 0.47
CA GLY A 350 -10.51 27.48 -0.89
C GLY A 350 -8.98 27.33 -0.96
N PHE A 351 -8.31 27.01 0.16
CA PHE A 351 -6.85 27.06 0.34
C PHE A 351 -6.03 26.10 -0.54
#